data_AF-A0A8B8E0L3-F1
#
_entry.id   AF-A0A8B8E0L3-F1
#
_cell.length_a   1.000
_cell.length_b   1.000
_cell.length_c   1.000
_cell.angle_alpha   90.00
_cell.angle_beta   90.00
_cell.angle_gamma   90.00
#
_symmetry.space_group_name_H-M   'P 1'
#
loop_
_entity.id
_entity.type
_entity.pdbx_description
1 polymer ?
#
loop_
_entity_poly.entity_id
_entity_poly.type
_entity_poly.pdbx_seq_one_letter_code
_entity_poly.pdbx_strand_id
1 'polypeptide(L)'
;MDDLWTLILLSLAMLIGCYVAGMIPLSITLSEDKLKFVTVFGAGLLVGTALAVIIPEGINAMYTSGDHDHSHHHATPPKNTEHHGSTGHEHHHSTTDVHSLIGVTLVSGFIFMLIVDQIGGAHAHSHGHTDTEAGQTLQQNRNRITATLGLVVHAAADGIALGAATVLAHTHLTMIVFIAIMLHKMPAAFGLVSFLLHEGFDRNRIRKHLFVFAMAAPVLAVITYIILSQKSVESLHNTKTTGVAMLFSAGTFLYVATVHVLPEVSSSKTQHNNPDGSVVIHEHKGFRSKDLVAIIIGAVLPVILSIGHKH
;
A
#
# COMPACT_ATOMS: atom_id res chain seq x y z
N MET A 1 -15.88 2.50 25.19
CA MET A 1 -14.52 2.13 25.65
C MET A 1 -14.00 0.93 24.88
N ASP A 2 -14.87 0.04 24.39
CA ASP A 2 -14.48 -1.18 23.67
C ASP A 2 -13.80 -0.93 22.32
N ASP A 3 -14.18 0.11 21.58
CA ASP A 3 -13.61 0.38 20.25
C ASP A 3 -12.15 0.86 20.32
N LEU A 4 -11.81 1.70 21.31
CA LEU A 4 -10.44 2.14 21.54
C LEU A 4 -9.55 0.97 21.96
N TRP A 5 -10.03 0.10 22.85
CA TRP A 5 -9.28 -1.10 23.26
C TRP A 5 -9.08 -2.07 22.10
N THR A 6 -10.12 -2.27 21.30
CA THR A 6 -10.05 -3.07 20.07
C THR A 6 -9.01 -2.49 19.11
N LEU A 7 -9.04 -1.18 18.85
CA LEU A 7 -8.07 -0.51 17.99
C LEU A 7 -6.64 -0.64 18.51
N ILE A 8 -6.41 -0.48 19.80
CA ILE A 8 -5.08 -0.62 20.41
C ILE A 8 -4.58 -2.06 20.23
N LEU A 9 -5.43 -3.06 20.45
CA LEU A 9 -5.08 -4.47 20.27
C LEU A 9 -4.76 -4.78 18.81
N LEU A 10 -5.61 -4.33 17.87
CA LEU A 10 -5.37 -4.48 16.44
C LEU A 10 -4.09 -3.76 16.00
N SER A 11 -3.85 -2.54 16.48
CA SER A 11 -2.63 -1.77 16.19
C SER A 11 -1.37 -2.47 16.71
N LEU A 12 -1.43 -3.07 17.91
CA LEU A 12 -0.32 -3.84 18.46
C LEU A 12 -0.07 -5.12 17.66
N ALA A 13 -1.14 -5.86 17.33
CA ALA A 13 -1.05 -7.05 16.48
C ALA A 13 -0.45 -6.71 15.11
N MET A 14 -0.86 -5.58 14.52
CA MET A 14 -0.33 -5.08 13.25
C MET A 14 1.15 -4.75 13.34
N LEU A 15 1.55 -4.02 14.38
CA LEU A 15 2.95 -3.67 14.63
C LEU A 15 3.82 -4.92 14.72
N ILE A 16 3.42 -5.88 15.56
CA ILE A 16 4.17 -7.11 15.81
C ILE A 16 4.22 -7.96 14.54
N GLY A 17 3.08 -8.23 13.90
CA GLY A 17 3.02 -9.07 12.72
C GLY A 17 3.81 -8.49 11.54
N CYS A 18 3.69 -7.19 11.30
CA CYS A 18 4.48 -6.48 10.29
C CYS A 18 5.99 -6.55 10.59
N TYR A 19 6.39 -6.29 11.84
CA TYR A 19 7.80 -6.30 12.22
C TYR A 19 8.39 -7.70 12.12
N VAL A 20 7.69 -8.73 12.62
CA VAL A 20 8.13 -10.13 12.54
C VAL A 20 8.27 -10.57 11.08
N ALA A 21 7.28 -10.29 10.23
CA ALA A 21 7.35 -10.62 8.81
C ALA A 21 8.56 -9.95 8.11
N GLY A 22 8.79 -8.67 8.39
CA GLY A 22 9.95 -7.93 7.86
C GLY A 22 11.29 -8.42 8.43
N MET A 23 11.32 -9.05 9.60
CA MET A 23 12.57 -9.62 10.15
C MET A 23 12.96 -10.96 9.50
N ILE A 24 12.06 -11.60 8.73
CA ILE A 24 12.33 -12.90 8.08
C ILE A 24 13.53 -12.80 7.12
N PRO A 25 13.60 -11.87 6.14
CA PRO A 25 14.75 -11.79 5.23
C PRO A 25 16.07 -11.47 5.95
N LEU A 26 16.00 -10.72 7.06
CA LEU A 26 17.18 -10.41 7.88
C LEU A 26 17.72 -11.62 8.62
N SER A 27 16.87 -12.59 8.96
CA SER A 27 17.28 -13.75 9.76
C SER A 27 17.95 -14.84 8.92
N ILE A 28 17.93 -14.72 7.59
CA ILE A 28 18.50 -15.69 6.67
C ILE A 28 19.81 -15.14 6.09
N THR A 29 20.88 -15.93 6.15
CA THR A 29 22.15 -15.61 5.47
C THR A 29 22.06 -16.07 4.02
N LEU A 30 21.89 -15.13 3.10
CA LEU A 30 21.68 -15.40 1.68
C LEU A 30 22.94 -15.01 0.88
N SER A 31 23.26 -15.78 -0.16
CA SER A 31 24.24 -15.37 -1.17
C SER A 31 23.65 -14.27 -2.07
N GLU A 32 24.48 -13.54 -2.81
CA GLU A 32 24.04 -12.49 -3.75
C GLU A 32 22.92 -12.97 -4.70
N ASP A 33 23.07 -14.16 -5.29
CA ASP A 33 22.05 -14.73 -6.17
C ASP A 33 20.70 -14.99 -5.45
N LYS A 34 20.76 -15.40 -4.18
CA LYS A 34 19.55 -15.65 -3.38
C LYS A 34 18.94 -14.34 -2.89
N LEU A 35 19.74 -13.33 -2.54
CA LEU A 35 19.27 -11.99 -2.22
C LEU A 35 18.55 -11.39 -3.41
N LYS A 36 19.15 -11.45 -4.60
CA LYS A 36 18.51 -11.00 -5.83
C LYS A 36 17.17 -11.71 -6.07
N PHE A 37 17.13 -13.03 -5.95
CA PHE A 37 15.89 -13.79 -6.08
C PHE A 37 14.82 -13.33 -5.09
N VAL A 38 15.20 -13.18 -3.81
CA VAL A 38 14.30 -12.75 -2.74
C VAL A 38 13.79 -11.33 -2.95
N THR A 39 14.62 -10.42 -3.47
CA THR A 39 14.24 -9.04 -3.81
C THR A 39 13.31 -8.97 -5.01
N VAL A 40 13.59 -9.73 -6.08
CA VAL A 40 12.70 -9.81 -7.26
C VAL A 40 11.35 -10.44 -6.89
N PHE A 41 11.37 -11.48 -6.07
CA PHE A 41 10.17 -12.07 -5.49
C PHE A 41 9.41 -11.05 -4.63
N GLY A 42 10.11 -10.29 -3.78
CA GLY A 42 9.55 -9.20 -2.99
C GLY A 42 8.90 -8.11 -3.84
N ALA A 43 9.52 -7.71 -4.96
CA ALA A 43 8.94 -6.76 -5.91
C ALA A 43 7.63 -7.30 -6.50
N GLY A 44 7.61 -8.58 -6.90
CA GLY A 44 6.40 -9.28 -7.33
C GLY A 44 5.31 -9.25 -6.26
N LEU A 45 5.68 -9.56 -5.00
CA LEU A 45 4.74 -9.48 -3.87
C LEU A 45 4.13 -8.10 -3.73
N LEU A 46 4.91 -7.02 -3.82
CA LEU A 46 4.37 -5.65 -3.72
C LEU A 46 3.33 -5.36 -4.82
N VAL A 47 3.66 -5.67 -6.07
CA VAL A 47 2.74 -5.45 -7.21
C VAL A 47 1.48 -6.31 -7.09
N GLY A 48 1.64 -7.62 -6.84
CA GLY A 48 0.53 -8.55 -6.72
C GLY A 48 -0.39 -8.17 -5.57
N THR A 49 0.18 -7.75 -4.44
CA THR A 49 -0.57 -7.32 -3.27
C THR A 49 -1.40 -6.07 -3.54
N ALA A 50 -0.83 -5.06 -4.21
CA ALA A 50 -1.55 -3.85 -4.60
C ALA A 50 -2.82 -4.19 -5.41
N LEU A 51 -2.64 -5.03 -6.44
CA LEU A 51 -3.67 -5.34 -7.42
C LEU A 51 -4.70 -6.37 -6.94
N ALA A 52 -4.28 -7.36 -6.15
CA ALA A 52 -5.12 -8.51 -5.78
C ALA A 52 -5.73 -8.42 -4.39
N VAL A 53 -5.23 -7.52 -3.53
CA VAL A 53 -5.70 -7.36 -2.14
C VAL A 53 -6.19 -5.94 -1.91
N ILE A 54 -5.34 -4.92 -2.07
CA ILE A 54 -5.66 -3.55 -1.63
C ILE A 54 -6.75 -2.92 -2.50
N ILE A 55 -6.59 -2.97 -3.84
CA ILE A 55 -7.59 -2.38 -4.76
C ILE A 55 -8.94 -3.07 -4.61
N PRO A 56 -9.04 -4.43 -4.68
CA PRO A 56 -10.34 -5.10 -4.55
C PRO A 56 -11.02 -4.82 -3.21
N GLU A 57 -10.28 -4.78 -2.10
CA GLU A 57 -10.89 -4.49 -0.79
C GLU A 57 -11.32 -3.02 -0.66
N GLY A 58 -10.51 -2.08 -1.18
CA GLY A 58 -10.88 -0.68 -1.27
C GLY A 58 -12.18 -0.47 -2.04
N ILE A 59 -12.33 -1.19 -3.15
CA ILE A 59 -13.56 -1.23 -3.95
C ILE A 59 -14.72 -1.85 -3.15
N ASN A 60 -14.50 -2.99 -2.50
CA ASN A 60 -15.52 -3.68 -1.70
C ASN A 60 -16.09 -2.79 -0.58
N ALA A 61 -15.22 -2.08 0.15
CA ALA A 61 -15.64 -1.11 1.16
C ALA A 61 -16.46 0.05 0.57
N MET A 62 -16.18 0.45 -0.68
CA MET A 62 -16.97 1.46 -1.38
C MET A 62 -18.38 0.97 -1.72
N TYR A 63 -18.53 -0.26 -2.18
CA TYR A 63 -19.83 -0.81 -2.58
C TYR A 63 -20.70 -1.26 -1.42
N THR A 64 -20.11 -1.80 -0.35
CA THR A 64 -20.84 -2.13 0.89
C THR A 64 -21.51 -0.88 1.50
N SER A 65 -21.05 0.31 1.11
CA SER A 65 -21.63 1.61 1.49
C SER A 65 -22.88 2.01 0.69
N GLY A 66 -23.11 1.43 -0.49
CA GLY A 66 -24.18 1.82 -1.41
C GLY A 66 -25.46 1.00 -1.24
N ASP A 67 -25.35 -0.27 -0.83
CA ASP A 67 -26.51 -1.18 -0.69
C ASP A 67 -27.41 -0.84 0.52
N HIS A 68 -26.91 -0.10 1.50
CA HIS A 68 -27.71 0.32 2.65
C HIS A 68 -28.65 1.51 2.36
N ASP A 69 -28.53 2.17 1.20
CA ASP A 69 -29.37 3.33 0.85
C ASP A 69 -30.69 2.93 0.14
N HIS A 70 -30.92 1.63 -0.11
CA HIS A 70 -32.07 1.14 -0.89
C HIS A 70 -33.06 0.22 -0.16
N SER A 71 -32.93 -0.01 1.16
CA SER A 71 -33.77 -1.02 1.86
C SER A 71 -34.81 -0.50 2.86
N HIS A 72 -35.13 0.79 2.88
CA HIS A 72 -36.19 1.31 3.77
C HIS A 72 -37.21 2.21 3.07
N HIS A 73 -38.07 1.64 2.21
CA HIS A 73 -39.44 2.14 2.01
C HIS A 73 -40.33 1.08 1.35
N HIS A 74 -40.80 0.09 2.11
CA HIS A 74 -42.07 -0.58 1.81
C HIS A 74 -42.77 -1.01 3.10
N ALA A 75 -43.51 -0.07 3.68
CA ALA A 75 -44.65 -0.38 4.53
C ALA A 75 -45.78 0.59 4.17
N THR A 76 -46.76 0.11 3.40
CA THR A 76 -48.03 0.80 3.19
C THR A 76 -49.18 -0.10 3.62
N PRO A 77 -50.09 0.37 4.50
CA PRO A 77 -51.47 -0.09 4.53
C PRO A 77 -52.38 0.87 3.73
N PRO A 78 -53.60 0.45 3.36
CA PRO A 78 -54.26 0.91 2.15
C PRO A 78 -55.09 2.19 2.38
N LYS A 79 -55.20 3.03 1.35
CA LYS A 79 -56.37 3.89 1.13
C LYS A 79 -56.50 4.29 -0.34
N ASN A 80 -57.69 4.03 -0.87
CA ASN A 80 -58.13 4.39 -2.21
C ASN A 80 -58.17 5.91 -2.40
N THR A 81 -57.48 6.42 -3.42
CA THR A 81 -57.95 7.55 -4.24
C THR A 81 -57.23 7.55 -5.59
N GLU A 82 -58.01 7.70 -6.65
CA GLU A 82 -57.57 7.72 -8.04
C GLU A 82 -56.88 9.04 -8.43
N HIS A 83 -56.00 8.91 -9.43
CA HIS A 83 -55.56 9.91 -10.42
C HIS A 83 -54.50 10.97 -10.03
N HIS A 84 -53.26 10.79 -10.53
CA HIS A 84 -52.68 11.53 -11.67
C HIS A 84 -51.26 11.02 -11.96
N GLY A 85 -50.91 10.86 -13.24
CA GLY A 85 -49.59 10.41 -13.67
C GLY A 85 -48.57 11.54 -13.77
N SER A 86 -47.31 11.23 -13.50
CA SER A 86 -46.17 11.67 -14.30
C SER A 86 -44.89 10.93 -13.89
N THR A 87 -44.18 10.44 -14.91
CA THR A 87 -42.71 10.27 -14.97
C THR A 87 -42.05 9.39 -13.91
N GLY A 88 -41.92 8.11 -14.25
CA GLY A 88 -40.84 7.27 -13.72
C GLY A 88 -39.49 7.80 -14.19
N HIS A 89 -38.82 8.55 -13.34
CA HIS A 89 -37.38 8.77 -13.45
C HIS A 89 -36.68 7.58 -12.80
N GLU A 90 -36.29 6.60 -13.63
CA GLU A 90 -35.34 5.57 -13.22
C GLU A 90 -34.01 6.25 -12.89
N HIS A 91 -33.68 6.33 -11.60
CA HIS A 91 -32.43 6.88 -11.09
C HIS A 91 -31.25 5.95 -11.42
N HIS A 92 -30.76 6.00 -12.66
CA HIS A 92 -29.60 5.25 -13.14
C HIS A 92 -28.27 6.01 -12.94
N HIS A 93 -28.11 6.73 -11.81
CA HIS A 93 -27.00 7.66 -11.57
C HIS A 93 -26.04 7.30 -10.43
N SER A 94 -26.29 6.25 -9.63
CA SER A 94 -25.43 5.96 -8.47
C SER A 94 -24.18 5.13 -8.79
N THR A 95 -24.22 4.25 -9.80
CA THR A 95 -23.11 3.33 -10.09
C THR A 95 -21.96 4.02 -10.84
N THR A 96 -22.28 4.88 -11.80
CA THR A 96 -21.31 5.61 -12.62
C THR A 96 -20.39 6.51 -11.77
N ASP A 97 -20.96 7.12 -10.73
CA ASP A 97 -20.22 8.02 -9.83
C ASP A 97 -19.23 7.26 -8.94
N VAL A 98 -19.58 6.06 -8.47
CA VAL A 98 -18.67 5.23 -7.64
C VAL A 98 -17.50 4.72 -8.47
N HIS A 99 -17.74 4.28 -9.72
CA HIS A 99 -16.65 3.85 -10.62
C HIS A 99 -15.67 4.99 -10.92
N SER A 100 -16.18 6.20 -11.19
CA SER A 100 -15.36 7.39 -11.39
C SER A 100 -14.55 7.74 -10.13
N LEU A 101 -15.20 7.69 -8.96
CA LEU A 101 -14.57 7.95 -7.67
C LEU A 101 -13.42 6.98 -7.37
N ILE A 102 -13.56 5.69 -7.70
CA ILE A 102 -12.50 4.69 -7.54
C ILE A 102 -11.26 5.12 -8.34
N GLY A 103 -11.43 5.43 -9.63
CA GLY A 103 -10.34 5.83 -10.51
C GLY A 103 -9.67 7.12 -10.04
N VAL A 104 -10.46 8.16 -9.72
CA VAL A 104 -9.95 9.45 -9.24
C VAL A 104 -9.18 9.29 -7.93
N THR A 105 -9.65 8.43 -7.02
CA THR A 105 -9.00 8.21 -5.73
C THR A 105 -7.69 7.43 -5.86
N LEU A 106 -7.63 6.42 -6.74
CA LEU A 106 -6.40 5.70 -7.04
C LEU A 106 -5.34 6.62 -7.66
N VAL A 107 -5.75 7.41 -8.66
CA VAL A 107 -4.87 8.35 -9.35
C VAL A 107 -4.40 9.45 -8.40
N SER A 108 -5.26 9.95 -7.51
CA SER A 108 -4.86 10.98 -6.54
C SER A 108 -3.82 10.45 -5.54
N GLY A 109 -3.95 9.20 -5.07
CA GLY A 109 -2.92 8.54 -4.26
C GLY A 109 -1.59 8.38 -5.00
N PHE A 110 -1.64 7.96 -6.26
CA PHE A 110 -0.45 7.83 -7.11
C PHE A 110 0.25 9.18 -7.34
N ILE A 111 -0.50 10.23 -7.69
CA ILE A 111 0.01 11.59 -7.89
C ILE A 111 0.55 12.17 -6.59
N PHE A 112 -0.14 11.97 -5.47
CA PHE A 112 0.34 12.42 -4.17
C PHE A 112 1.72 11.84 -3.86
N MET A 113 1.90 10.55 -4.08
CA MET A 113 3.20 9.90 -3.90
C MET A 113 4.27 10.39 -4.88
N LEU A 114 3.89 10.67 -6.12
CA LEU A 114 4.77 11.32 -7.07
C LEU A 114 5.23 12.68 -6.53
N ILE A 115 4.33 13.50 -6.02
CA ILE A 115 4.65 14.82 -5.46
C ILE A 115 5.56 14.67 -4.23
N VAL A 116 5.27 13.74 -3.33
CA VAL A 116 6.12 13.46 -2.16
C VAL A 116 7.54 13.10 -2.58
N ASP A 117 7.67 12.24 -3.59
CA ASP A 117 8.97 11.85 -4.13
C ASP A 117 9.70 13.03 -4.80
N GLN A 118 8.99 13.81 -5.61
CA GLN A 118 9.55 15.00 -6.26
C GLN A 118 9.98 16.08 -5.27
N ILE A 119 9.19 16.37 -4.23
CA ILE A 119 9.57 17.35 -3.19
C ILE A 119 10.76 16.84 -2.38
N GLY A 120 10.77 15.54 -2.04
CA GLY A 120 11.90 14.88 -1.38
C GLY A 120 13.19 14.97 -2.21
N GLY A 121 13.09 14.94 -3.54
CA GLY A 121 14.20 15.16 -4.46
C GLY A 121 14.57 16.63 -4.70
N ALA A 122 13.56 17.52 -4.80
CA ALA A 122 13.71 18.89 -5.28
C ALA A 122 14.30 19.88 -4.25
N HIS A 123 14.04 19.68 -2.96
CA HIS A 123 14.62 20.54 -1.91
C HIS A 123 16.14 20.40 -1.72
N ALA A 124 16.82 19.61 -2.56
CA ALA A 124 18.27 19.45 -2.53
C ALA A 124 18.99 19.96 -3.79
N HIS A 125 18.30 20.59 -4.75
CA HIS A 125 18.92 21.19 -5.94
C HIS A 125 19.57 22.57 -5.71
N SER A 126 19.65 23.07 -4.47
CA SER A 126 20.20 24.41 -4.20
C SER A 126 21.71 24.47 -3.92
N HIS A 127 22.45 23.37 -3.82
CA HIS A 127 23.90 23.45 -3.60
C HIS A 127 24.72 22.38 -4.35
N GLY A 128 25.50 22.87 -5.32
CA GLY A 128 26.84 22.36 -5.60
C GLY A 128 26.97 21.34 -6.73
N HIS A 129 27.25 21.84 -7.95
CA HIS A 129 27.95 21.07 -8.99
C HIS A 129 29.34 20.69 -8.42
N THR A 130 29.49 19.45 -7.95
CA THR A 130 30.82 18.86 -7.73
C THR A 130 30.81 17.46 -8.33
N ASP A 131 31.36 17.37 -9.53
CA ASP A 131 31.55 16.13 -10.27
C ASP A 131 32.65 15.30 -9.58
N THR A 132 32.27 14.53 -8.56
CA THR A 132 33.16 13.61 -7.84
C THR A 132 32.38 12.32 -7.60
N GLU A 133 33.02 11.15 -7.59
CA GLU A 133 32.39 9.84 -7.31
C GLU A 133 31.55 9.84 -6.01
N ALA A 134 31.85 10.74 -5.07
CA ALA A 134 31.04 11.03 -3.90
C ALA A 134 29.60 11.49 -4.24
N GLY A 135 29.40 12.28 -5.28
CA GLY A 135 28.08 12.77 -5.73
C GLY A 135 27.15 11.65 -6.24
N GLN A 136 27.70 10.62 -6.89
CA GLN A 136 26.92 9.46 -7.34
C GLN A 136 26.43 8.61 -6.15
N THR A 137 27.27 8.41 -5.13
CA THR A 137 26.87 7.68 -3.91
C THR A 137 25.80 8.42 -3.09
N LEU A 138 25.84 9.76 -3.07
CA LEU A 138 24.83 10.60 -2.43
C LEU A 138 23.49 10.56 -3.18
N GLN A 139 23.52 10.59 -4.52
CA GLN A 139 22.32 10.47 -5.35
C GLN A 139 21.65 9.09 -5.17
N GLN A 140 22.42 8.00 -5.16
CA GLN A 140 21.89 6.65 -4.92
C GLN A 140 21.30 6.50 -3.50
N ASN A 141 22.02 6.93 -2.46
CA ASN A 141 21.49 6.92 -1.08
C ASN A 141 20.21 7.75 -0.92
N ARG A 142 20.02 8.80 -1.71
CA ARG A 142 18.80 9.63 -1.69
C ARG A 142 17.60 8.91 -2.30
N ASN A 143 17.75 8.29 -3.48
CA ASN A 143 16.68 7.50 -4.11
C ASN A 143 16.24 6.32 -3.22
N ARG A 144 17.16 5.76 -2.43
CA ARG A 144 16.88 4.71 -1.45
C ARG A 144 16.03 5.22 -0.29
N ILE A 145 16.31 6.44 0.20
CA ILE A 145 15.53 7.06 1.28
C ILE A 145 14.13 7.44 0.79
N THR A 146 13.98 7.97 -0.42
CA THR A 146 12.67 8.33 -0.97
C THR A 146 11.77 7.11 -1.15
N ALA A 147 12.31 5.97 -1.59
CA ALA A 147 11.56 4.71 -1.64
C ALA A 147 11.03 4.28 -0.25
N THR A 148 11.86 4.36 0.80
CA THR A 148 11.41 4.03 2.16
C THR A 148 10.43 5.04 2.74
N LEU A 149 10.62 6.34 2.45
CA LEU A 149 9.69 7.39 2.84
C LEU A 149 8.32 7.14 2.20
N GLY A 150 8.31 6.79 0.92
CA GLY A 150 7.09 6.44 0.22
C GLY A 150 6.34 5.27 0.86
N LEU A 151 7.06 4.21 1.24
CA LEU A 151 6.46 3.08 1.96
C LEU A 151 5.92 3.45 3.34
N VAL A 152 6.59 4.37 4.04
CA VAL A 152 6.10 4.89 5.33
C VAL A 152 4.82 5.69 5.14
N VAL A 153 4.75 6.54 4.11
CA VAL A 153 3.55 7.32 3.75
C VAL A 153 2.38 6.41 3.36
N HIS A 154 2.64 5.36 2.59
CA HIS A 154 1.65 4.32 2.29
C HIS A 154 1.13 3.62 3.56
N ALA A 155 2.04 3.14 4.41
CA ALA A 155 1.65 2.52 5.69
C ALA A 155 0.86 3.50 6.58
N ALA A 156 1.19 4.78 6.54
CA ALA A 156 0.43 5.83 7.20
C ALA A 156 -1.02 5.91 6.69
N ALA A 157 -1.24 5.81 5.38
CA ALA A 157 -2.57 5.78 4.78
C ALA A 157 -3.39 4.54 5.22
N ASP A 158 -2.76 3.38 5.39
CA ASP A 158 -3.42 2.19 5.96
C ASP A 158 -3.89 2.44 7.40
N GLY A 159 -3.09 3.17 8.18
CA GLY A 159 -3.45 3.62 9.53
C GLY A 159 -4.71 4.47 9.52
N ILE A 160 -4.77 5.47 8.63
CA ILE A 160 -5.95 6.33 8.47
C ILE A 160 -7.18 5.49 8.13
N ALA A 161 -7.05 4.54 7.21
CA ALA A 161 -8.15 3.66 6.82
C ALA A 161 -8.66 2.81 8.02
N LEU A 162 -7.77 2.19 8.79
CA LEU A 162 -8.15 1.41 9.98
C LEU A 162 -8.79 2.28 11.07
N GLY A 163 -8.20 3.44 11.35
CA GLY A 163 -8.72 4.38 12.34
C GLY A 163 -10.12 4.88 11.97
N ALA A 164 -10.33 5.22 10.69
CA ALA A 164 -11.64 5.57 10.16
C ALA A 164 -12.63 4.40 10.22
N ALA A 165 -12.21 3.19 9.84
CA ALA A 165 -13.04 1.98 9.92
C ALA A 165 -13.48 1.64 11.35
N THR A 166 -12.70 2.03 12.36
CA THR A 166 -13.05 1.78 13.77
C THR A 166 -14.13 2.73 14.27
N VAL A 167 -14.13 3.99 13.81
CA VAL A 167 -15.13 4.99 14.26
C VAL A 167 -16.40 4.93 13.40
N LEU A 168 -16.25 4.71 12.10
CA LEU A 168 -17.36 4.89 11.13
C LEU A 168 -18.01 3.56 10.71
N ALA A 169 -17.41 2.40 11.03
CA ALA A 169 -17.90 1.11 10.57
C ALA A 169 -18.26 0.17 11.72
N HIS A 170 -19.09 -0.83 11.40
CA HIS A 170 -19.36 -1.94 12.32
C HIS A 170 -18.07 -2.71 12.60
N THR A 171 -17.94 -3.27 13.81
CA THR A 171 -16.78 -4.08 14.24
C THR A 171 -16.39 -5.16 13.23
N HIS A 172 -17.37 -5.75 12.54
CA HIS A 172 -17.14 -6.72 11.47
C HIS A 172 -16.34 -6.13 10.28
N LEU A 173 -16.68 -4.92 9.83
CA LEU A 173 -15.97 -4.22 8.77
C LEU A 173 -14.57 -3.79 9.22
N THR A 174 -14.42 -3.35 10.47
CA THR A 174 -13.11 -3.05 11.06
C THR A 174 -12.19 -4.28 11.03
N MET A 175 -12.72 -5.46 11.37
CA MET A 175 -11.97 -6.72 11.31
C MET A 175 -11.61 -7.14 9.88
N ILE A 176 -12.53 -6.98 8.92
CA ILE A 176 -12.25 -7.24 7.51
C ILE A 176 -11.11 -6.32 7.01
N VAL A 177 -11.23 -5.02 7.25
CA VAL A 177 -10.22 -4.03 6.87
C VAL A 177 -8.88 -4.34 7.55
N PHE A 178 -8.88 -4.71 8.82
CA PHE A 178 -7.67 -5.12 9.53
C PHE A 178 -6.99 -6.34 8.91
N ILE A 179 -7.75 -7.41 8.61
CA ILE A 179 -7.22 -8.62 7.98
C ILE A 179 -6.67 -8.29 6.59
N ALA A 180 -7.40 -7.51 5.80
CA ALA A 180 -6.95 -7.06 4.49
C ALA A 180 -5.64 -6.27 4.58
N ILE A 181 -5.54 -5.32 5.53
CA ILE A 181 -4.31 -4.57 5.82
C ILE A 181 -3.18 -5.52 6.20
N MET A 182 -3.42 -6.46 7.09
CA MET A 182 -2.40 -7.43 7.50
C MET A 182 -1.90 -8.30 6.35
N LEU A 183 -2.82 -8.77 5.50
CA LEU A 183 -2.51 -9.59 4.33
C LEU A 183 -1.63 -8.86 3.32
N HIS A 184 -1.67 -7.53 3.25
CA HIS A 184 -0.77 -6.76 2.38
C HIS A 184 0.45 -6.16 3.07
N LYS A 185 0.34 -5.80 4.35
CA LYS A 185 1.41 -5.17 5.12
C LYS A 185 2.54 -6.13 5.46
N MET A 186 2.23 -7.41 5.72
CA MET A 186 3.25 -8.43 5.97
C MET A 186 4.11 -8.73 4.72
N PRO A 187 3.51 -9.00 3.53
CA PRO A 187 4.28 -9.09 2.29
C PRO A 187 5.03 -7.79 1.96
N ALA A 188 4.44 -6.62 2.22
CA ALA A 188 5.10 -5.35 1.97
C ALA A 188 6.35 -5.15 2.85
N ALA A 189 6.28 -5.50 4.14
CA ALA A 189 7.42 -5.46 5.05
C ALA A 189 8.54 -6.41 4.59
N PHE A 190 8.17 -7.61 4.14
CA PHE A 190 9.12 -8.56 3.56
C PHE A 190 9.80 -7.99 2.31
N GLY A 191 9.03 -7.41 1.39
CA GLY A 191 9.54 -6.78 0.17
C GLY A 191 10.48 -5.60 0.46
N LEU A 192 10.10 -4.72 1.39
CA LEU A 192 10.92 -3.58 1.84
C LEU A 192 12.28 -4.04 2.36
N VAL A 193 12.30 -5.02 3.26
CA VAL A 193 13.56 -5.47 3.88
C VAL A 193 14.43 -6.20 2.88
N SER A 194 13.83 -6.98 1.97
CA SER A 194 14.55 -7.64 0.88
C SER A 194 15.22 -6.61 -0.04
N PHE A 195 14.49 -5.56 -0.42
CA PHE A 195 15.02 -4.43 -1.17
C PHE A 195 16.19 -3.75 -0.44
N LEU A 196 16.02 -3.38 0.83
CA LEU A 196 17.09 -2.71 1.59
C LEU A 196 18.33 -3.57 1.81
N LEU A 197 18.16 -4.90 1.92
CA LEU A 197 19.28 -5.84 1.96
C LEU A 197 20.04 -5.87 0.65
N HIS A 198 19.33 -5.90 -0.49
CA HIS A 198 19.94 -5.86 -1.81
C HIS A 198 20.64 -4.53 -2.09
N GLU A 199 20.10 -3.43 -1.58
CA GLU A 199 20.75 -2.11 -1.65
C GLU A 199 22.01 -1.98 -0.76
N GLY A 200 22.32 -3.00 0.06
CA GLY A 200 23.52 -3.05 0.88
C GLY A 200 23.44 -2.24 2.17
N PHE A 201 22.25 -1.92 2.68
CA PHE A 201 22.12 -1.23 3.98
C PHE A 201 22.63 -2.11 5.12
N ASP A 202 23.23 -1.49 6.13
CA ASP A 202 23.57 -2.22 7.34
C ASP A 202 22.30 -2.67 8.07
N ARG A 203 22.37 -3.87 8.67
CA ARG A 203 21.23 -4.53 9.32
C ARG A 203 20.57 -3.66 10.39
N ASN A 204 21.31 -2.77 11.05
CA ASN A 204 20.77 -1.88 12.07
C ASN A 204 19.95 -0.75 11.47
N ARG A 205 20.40 -0.13 10.37
CA ARG A 205 19.58 0.81 9.59
C ARG A 205 18.32 0.15 9.05
N ILE A 206 18.42 -1.07 8.51
CA ILE A 206 17.25 -1.79 8.00
C ILE A 206 16.21 -2.00 9.12
N ARG A 207 16.63 -2.42 10.31
CA ARG A 207 15.73 -2.54 11.47
C ARG A 207 15.04 -1.23 11.83
N LYS A 208 15.72 -0.09 11.72
CA LYS A 208 15.13 1.24 11.95
C LYS A 208 14.08 1.58 10.89
N HIS A 209 14.39 1.41 9.59
CA HIS A 209 13.43 1.63 8.51
C HIS A 209 12.19 0.73 8.67
N LEU A 210 12.40 -0.56 8.97
CA LEU A 210 11.31 -1.51 9.23
C LEU A 210 10.46 -1.09 10.44
N PHE A 211 11.08 -0.65 11.53
CA PHE A 211 10.36 -0.20 12.71
C PHE A 211 9.50 1.04 12.42
N VAL A 212 10.04 2.03 11.71
CA VAL A 212 9.29 3.23 11.31
C VAL A 212 8.10 2.85 10.39
N PHE A 213 8.32 1.98 9.41
CA PHE A 213 7.26 1.45 8.54
C PHE A 213 6.16 0.69 9.31
N ALA A 214 6.56 -0.14 10.28
CA ALA A 214 5.63 -0.92 11.09
C ALA A 214 4.82 -0.04 12.05
N MET A 215 5.42 1.04 12.58
CA MET A 215 4.79 2.00 13.50
C MET A 215 3.85 3.00 12.81
N ALA A 216 4.08 3.33 11.54
CA ALA A 216 3.33 4.37 10.83
C ALA A 216 1.81 4.11 10.84
N ALA A 217 1.38 2.88 10.53
CA ALA A 217 -0.04 2.52 10.52
C ALA A 217 -0.68 2.56 11.93
N PRO A 218 -0.14 1.90 12.97
CA PRO A 218 -0.61 2.00 14.35
C PRO A 218 -0.77 3.44 14.85
N VAL A 219 0.25 4.28 14.64
CA VAL A 219 0.24 5.67 15.14
C VAL A 219 -0.86 6.46 14.46
N LEU A 220 -0.96 6.39 13.14
CA LEU A 220 -1.99 7.15 12.42
C LEU A 220 -3.39 6.58 12.64
N ALA A 221 -3.54 5.27 12.86
CA ALA A 221 -4.85 4.70 13.20
C ALA A 221 -5.40 5.27 14.50
N VAL A 222 -4.56 5.35 15.54
CA VAL A 222 -4.94 5.95 16.84
C VAL A 222 -5.20 7.46 16.68
N ILE A 223 -4.35 8.19 15.97
CA ILE A 223 -4.54 9.62 15.72
C ILE A 223 -5.86 9.86 14.99
N THR A 224 -6.12 9.12 13.90
CA THR A 224 -7.35 9.23 13.12
C THR A 224 -8.58 8.91 13.97
N TYR A 225 -8.53 7.86 14.78
CA TYR A 225 -9.60 7.53 15.73
C TYR A 225 -9.89 8.69 16.68
N ILE A 226 -8.85 9.28 17.30
CA ILE A 226 -9.03 10.41 18.23
C ILE A 226 -9.64 11.63 17.52
N ILE A 227 -9.14 11.96 16.33
CA ILE A 227 -9.62 13.12 15.55
C ILE A 227 -11.09 12.94 15.14
N LEU A 228 -11.47 11.75 14.68
CA LEU A 228 -12.84 11.45 14.25
C LEU A 228 -13.78 11.29 15.44
N SER A 229 -13.32 10.71 16.55
CA SER A 229 -14.12 10.53 17.76
C SER A 229 -14.46 11.85 18.47
N GLN A 230 -13.67 12.92 18.26
CA GLN A 230 -13.93 14.24 18.84
C GLN A 230 -14.85 15.13 17.99
N LYS A 231 -14.97 14.85 16.68
CA LYS A 231 -15.85 15.61 15.80
C LYS A 231 -17.21 14.91 15.76
N SER A 232 -18.30 15.63 16.05
CA SER A 232 -19.67 15.19 15.75
C SER A 232 -19.88 15.22 14.24
N VAL A 233 -19.30 14.27 13.50
CA VAL A 233 -19.35 14.25 12.04
C VAL A 233 -20.68 13.64 11.59
N GLU A 234 -21.73 14.44 11.62
CA GLU A 234 -23.09 14.05 11.20
C GLU A 234 -23.30 14.18 9.67
N SER A 235 -22.23 14.22 8.86
CA SER A 235 -22.35 14.51 7.41
C SER A 235 -21.41 13.74 6.47
N LEU A 236 -20.58 12.82 6.96
CA LEU A 236 -19.77 11.96 6.06
C LEU A 236 -20.44 10.59 5.97
N HIS A 237 -20.79 10.14 4.76
CA HIS A 237 -21.23 8.76 4.52
C HIS A 237 -20.17 7.80 5.10
N ASN A 238 -20.52 7.15 6.20
CA ASN A 238 -19.62 6.52 7.17
C ASN A 238 -18.62 5.53 6.54
N THR A 239 -19.06 4.74 5.56
CA THR A 239 -18.22 3.69 4.97
C THR A 239 -17.52 4.14 3.68
N LYS A 240 -17.97 5.25 3.06
CA LYS A 240 -17.35 5.78 1.84
C LYS A 240 -15.95 6.33 2.12
N THR A 241 -15.75 6.98 3.26
CA THR A 241 -14.45 7.54 3.68
C THR A 241 -13.38 6.47 3.87
N THR A 242 -13.74 5.31 4.43
CA THR A 242 -12.80 4.18 4.61
C THR A 242 -12.37 3.61 3.26
N GLY A 243 -13.33 3.37 2.35
CA GLY A 243 -13.02 2.90 0.99
C GLY A 243 -12.14 3.88 0.21
N VAL A 244 -12.42 5.18 0.28
CA VAL A 244 -11.58 6.23 -0.30
C VAL A 244 -10.18 6.22 0.30
N ALA A 245 -10.03 6.11 1.62
CA ALA A 245 -8.71 6.04 2.26
C ALA A 245 -7.91 4.81 1.82
N MET A 246 -8.55 3.64 1.71
CA MET A 246 -7.89 2.42 1.22
C MET A 246 -7.49 2.52 -0.25
N LEU A 247 -8.35 3.06 -1.12
CA LEU A 247 -8.02 3.23 -2.54
C LEU A 247 -6.94 4.29 -2.75
N PHE A 248 -6.95 5.35 -1.95
CA PHE A 248 -5.87 6.32 -1.95
C PHE A 248 -4.56 5.63 -1.55
N SER A 249 -4.57 4.83 -0.48
CA SER A 249 -3.42 4.00 -0.07
C SER A 249 -2.96 3.06 -1.19
N ALA A 250 -3.88 2.38 -1.89
CA ALA A 250 -3.55 1.52 -3.03
C ALA A 250 -2.82 2.27 -4.15
N GLY A 251 -3.28 3.50 -4.46
CA GLY A 251 -2.61 4.40 -5.41
C GLY A 251 -1.19 4.76 -4.96
N THR A 252 -1.01 5.08 -3.68
CA THR A 252 0.32 5.37 -3.11
C THR A 252 1.28 4.18 -3.25
N PHE A 253 0.79 2.97 -2.97
CA PHE A 253 1.58 1.76 -3.01
C PHE A 253 1.97 1.34 -4.43
N LEU A 254 1.02 1.47 -5.37
CA LEU A 254 1.27 1.17 -6.77
C LEU A 254 2.37 2.08 -7.35
N TYR A 255 2.43 3.34 -6.96
CA TYR A 255 3.53 4.24 -7.31
C TYR A 255 4.87 3.69 -6.84
N VAL A 256 5.01 3.36 -5.55
CA VAL A 256 6.25 2.80 -5.00
C VAL A 256 6.66 1.53 -5.74
N ALA A 257 5.73 0.60 -5.93
CA ALA A 257 6.00 -0.68 -6.58
C ALA A 257 6.49 -0.50 -8.03
N THR A 258 5.87 0.40 -8.79
CA THR A 258 6.14 0.58 -10.23
C THR A 258 7.30 1.52 -10.53
N VAL A 259 7.53 2.54 -9.69
CA VAL A 259 8.55 3.57 -9.94
C VAL A 259 9.87 3.27 -9.25
N HIS A 260 9.83 2.69 -8.05
CA HIS A 260 11.03 2.49 -7.24
C HIS A 260 11.49 1.03 -7.22
N VAL A 261 10.57 0.08 -7.03
CA VAL A 261 10.97 -1.30 -6.79
C VAL A 261 11.15 -2.07 -8.08
N LEU A 262 10.15 -2.07 -8.97
CA LEU A 262 10.17 -2.86 -10.20
C LEU A 262 11.32 -2.50 -11.16
N PRO A 263 11.63 -1.21 -11.40
CA PRO A 263 12.73 -0.83 -12.30
C PRO A 263 14.09 -1.21 -11.74
N GLU A 264 14.30 -1.06 -10.43
CA GLU A 264 15.58 -1.39 -9.77
C GLU A 264 15.87 -2.89 -9.87
N VAL A 265 14.87 -3.75 -9.67
CA VAL A 265 15.06 -5.21 -9.80
C VAL A 265 15.19 -5.70 -11.24
N SER A 266 14.72 -4.92 -12.22
CA SER A 266 14.82 -5.25 -13.65
C SER A 266 16.14 -4.80 -14.28
N SER A 267 16.93 -3.96 -13.60
CA SER A 267 18.26 -3.56 -14.07
C SER A 267 19.32 -4.38 -13.33
N SER A 268 20.11 -5.17 -14.05
CA SER A 268 21.20 -5.94 -13.45
C SER A 268 22.52 -5.54 -14.07
N LYS A 269 23.46 -5.11 -13.21
CA LYS A 269 24.84 -4.83 -13.57
C LYS A 269 25.70 -6.06 -13.31
N THR A 270 26.33 -6.57 -14.36
CA THR A 270 27.28 -7.68 -14.24
C THR A 270 28.67 -7.11 -14.44
N GLN A 271 29.56 -7.29 -13.45
CA GLN A 271 30.97 -6.92 -13.61
C GLN A 271 31.75 -8.11 -14.13
N HIS A 272 32.46 -7.91 -15.24
CA HIS A 272 33.42 -8.85 -15.76
C HIS A 272 34.83 -8.27 -15.59
N ASN A 273 35.67 -8.95 -14.80
CA ASN A 273 37.08 -8.58 -14.70
C ASN A 273 37.84 -9.21 -15.86
N ASN A 274 38.48 -8.37 -16.67
CA ASN A 274 39.39 -8.83 -17.70
C ASN A 274 40.75 -9.25 -17.10
N PRO A 275 41.48 -10.14 -17.77
CA PRO A 275 42.84 -10.52 -17.38
C PRO A 275 43.83 -9.33 -17.32
N ASP A 276 43.52 -8.25 -18.05
CA ASP A 276 44.27 -7.00 -18.11
C ASP A 276 43.93 -6.03 -16.96
N GLY A 277 43.14 -6.47 -15.97
CA GLY A 277 42.74 -5.64 -14.82
C GLY A 277 41.64 -4.61 -15.12
N SER A 278 41.21 -4.47 -16.38
CA SER A 278 40.04 -3.67 -16.74
C SER A 278 38.74 -4.34 -16.28
N VAL A 279 37.80 -3.56 -15.77
CA VAL A 279 36.46 -4.04 -15.36
C VAL A 279 35.46 -3.60 -16.41
N VAL A 280 34.84 -4.54 -17.12
CA VAL A 280 33.76 -4.26 -18.07
C VAL A 280 32.43 -4.48 -17.36
N ILE A 281 31.61 -3.43 -17.27
CA ILE A 281 30.27 -3.51 -16.69
C ILE A 281 29.27 -3.72 -17.82
N HIS A 282 28.68 -4.90 -17.90
CA HIS A 282 27.54 -5.16 -18.78
C HIS A 282 26.24 -4.89 -18.02
N GLU A 283 25.50 -3.87 -18.46
CA GLU A 283 24.15 -3.59 -17.98
C GLU A 283 23.15 -4.36 -18.84
N HIS A 284 22.49 -5.35 -18.25
CA HIS A 284 21.37 -6.04 -18.88
C HIS A 284 20.07 -5.42 -18.40
N LYS A 285 19.29 -4.90 -19.34
CA LYS A 285 17.91 -4.46 -19.10
C LYS A 285 16.96 -5.64 -19.30
N GLY A 286 16.21 -6.00 -18.25
CA GLY A 286 15.19 -7.03 -18.27
C GLY A 286 15.48 -8.21 -17.33
N PHE A 287 14.47 -9.06 -17.14
CA PHE A 287 14.55 -10.20 -16.22
C PHE A 287 15.22 -11.41 -16.87
N ARG A 288 16.18 -12.04 -16.18
CA ARG A 288 16.60 -13.41 -16.52
C ARG A 288 15.42 -14.36 -16.29
N SER A 289 15.38 -15.51 -16.94
CA SER A 289 14.28 -16.48 -16.78
C SER A 289 14.01 -16.86 -15.32
N LYS A 290 15.05 -16.95 -14.49
CA LYS A 290 14.91 -17.22 -13.04
C LYS A 290 14.28 -16.05 -12.28
N ASP A 291 14.67 -14.83 -12.62
CA ASP A 291 14.13 -13.60 -12.02
C ASP A 291 12.66 -13.42 -12.45
N LEU A 292 12.35 -13.73 -13.71
CA LEU A 292 10.98 -13.70 -14.25
C LEU A 292 10.07 -14.69 -13.51
N VAL A 293 10.53 -15.90 -13.24
CA VAL A 293 9.77 -16.87 -12.43
C VAL A 293 9.58 -16.34 -11.01
N ALA A 294 10.61 -15.75 -10.40
CA ALA A 294 10.51 -15.20 -9.04
C ALA A 294 9.46 -14.09 -8.93
N ILE A 295 9.46 -13.12 -9.86
CA ILE A 295 8.48 -12.03 -9.88
C ILE A 295 7.07 -12.54 -10.15
N ILE A 296 6.88 -13.51 -11.04
CA ILE A 296 5.57 -14.11 -11.32
C ILE A 296 5.03 -14.81 -10.07
N ILE A 297 5.84 -15.66 -9.42
CA ILE A 297 5.42 -16.34 -8.18
C ILE A 297 5.10 -15.31 -7.10
N GLY A 298 5.93 -14.26 -6.95
CA GLY A 298 5.67 -13.16 -6.03
C GLY A 298 4.35 -12.44 -6.32
N ALA A 299 4.05 -12.17 -7.59
CA ALA A 299 2.81 -11.47 -7.97
C ALA A 299 1.55 -12.34 -7.83
N VAL A 300 1.67 -13.65 -8.04
CA VAL A 300 0.55 -14.61 -7.95
C VAL A 300 0.24 -14.99 -6.49
N LEU A 301 1.23 -15.02 -5.60
CA LEU A 301 1.02 -15.44 -4.21
C LEU A 301 -0.09 -14.62 -3.50
N PRO A 302 -0.15 -13.28 -3.58
CA PRO A 302 -1.23 -12.49 -3.00
C PRO A 302 -2.60 -12.79 -3.63
N VAL A 303 -2.65 -13.17 -4.91
CA VAL A 303 -3.90 -13.59 -5.57
C VAL A 303 -4.44 -14.85 -4.92
N ILE A 304 -3.58 -15.84 -4.69
CA ILE A 304 -3.96 -17.10 -4.02
C ILE A 304 -4.44 -16.82 -2.60
N LEU A 305 -3.72 -15.97 -1.86
CA LEU A 305 -4.10 -15.57 -0.50
C LEU A 305 -5.44 -14.82 -0.47
N SER A 306 -5.73 -14.01 -1.48
CA SER A 306 -6.99 -13.25 -1.62
C SER A 306 -8.19 -14.16 -1.92
N ILE A 307 -8.02 -15.17 -2.79
CA ILE A 307 -9.09 -16.12 -3.13
C ILE A 307 -9.53 -16.95 -1.92
N GLY A 308 -8.59 -17.34 -1.05
CA GLY A 308 -8.87 -18.16 0.13
C GLY A 308 -9.77 -17.51 1.19
N HIS A 309 -9.99 -16.20 1.14
CA HIS A 309 -10.79 -15.44 2.12
C HIS A 309 -12.23 -15.16 1.67
N LYS A 310 -12.68 -15.67 0.52
CA LYS A 310 -14.05 -15.48 0.00
C LYS A 310 -15.10 -16.47 0.56
N HIS A 311 -14.89 -17.05 1.73
CA HIS A 311 -15.82 -18.01 2.34
C HIS A 311 -16.32 -17.54 3.71
#